data_AF-A0A3D1QBI3-F1
#
_entry.id   AF-A0A3D1QBI3-F1
#
_cell.length_a   1.000
_cell.length_b   1.000
_cell.length_c   1.000
_cell.angle_alpha   90.00
_cell.angle_beta   90.00
_cell.angle_gamma   90.00
#
_symmetry.space_group_name_H-M   'P 1'
#
loop_
_entity.id
_entity.type
_entity.pdbx_description
1 polymer ?
#
loop_
_entity_poly.entity_id
_entity_poly.type
_entity_poly.pdbx_seq_one_letter_code
_entity_poly.pdbx_strand_id
1 'polypeptide(L)' 'MITDELIQRINELARKKKSQGLTPEEQVEQQKLYRIYLDSVRTQLTTQLDAAGLKPKGHVCHDSCGCQHHHRPNGE' A
#
# COMPACT_ATOMS: atom_id res chain seq x y z
N MET A 1 -11.27 6.41 -6.23
CA MET A 1 -12.10 6.53 -5.00
C MET A 1 -12.31 5.13 -4.47
N ILE A 2 -12.19 4.90 -3.15
CA ILE A 2 -12.53 3.60 -2.57
C ILE A 2 -14.05 3.48 -2.59
N THR A 3 -14.57 2.39 -3.15
CA THR A 3 -16.01 2.09 -3.13
C THR A 3 -16.32 1.04 -2.07
N ASP A 4 -17.52 1.10 -1.50
CA ASP A 4 -17.97 0.10 -0.53
C ASP A 4 -17.99 -1.30 -1.13
N GLU A 5 -18.33 -1.42 -2.43
CA GLU A 5 -18.30 -2.66 -3.19
C GLU A 5 -16.89 -3.28 -3.22
N LEU A 6 -15.85 -2.47 -3.37
CA LEU A 6 -14.46 -2.95 -3.36
C LEU A 6 -14.09 -3.51 -1.97
N ILE A 7 -14.49 -2.83 -0.90
CA ILE A 7 -14.24 -3.28 0.47
C ILE A 7 -15.00 -4.58 0.76
N GLN A 8 -16.27 -4.66 0.34
CA GLN A 8 -17.08 -5.86 0.48
C GLN A 8 -16.42 -7.05 -0.23
N ARG A 9 -15.98 -6.85 -1.47
CA ARG A 9 -15.31 -7.90 -2.24
C ARG A 9 -14.00 -8.37 -1.60
N ILE A 10 -13.18 -7.45 -1.07
CA ILE A 10 -11.97 -7.82 -0.32
C ILE A 10 -12.32 -8.68 0.89
N ASN A 11 -13.38 -8.32 1.63
CA ASN A 11 -13.83 -9.08 2.80
C ASN A 11 -14.36 -10.46 2.44
N GLU A 12 -15.10 -10.60 1.35
CA GLU A 12 -15.56 -11.89 0.83
C GLU A 12 -14.38 -12.81 0.51
N LEU A 13 -13.40 -12.31 -0.26
CA LEU A 13 -12.19 -13.05 -0.62
C LEU A 13 -11.37 -13.39 0.64
N ALA A 14 -11.30 -12.49 1.61
CA ALA A 14 -10.60 -12.75 2.87
C ALA A 14 -11.29 -13.84 3.71
N ARG A 15 -12.63 -13.86 3.76
CA ARG A 15 -13.39 -14.94 4.43
C ARG A 15 -13.19 -16.27 3.72
N LYS A 16 -13.30 -16.29 2.40
CA LYS A 16 -13.11 -17.50 1.58
C LYS A 16 -11.71 -18.09 1.76
N LYS A 17 -10.68 -17.23 1.76
CA LYS A 17 -9.29 -17.61 2.05
C LYS A 17 -9.15 -18.34 3.38
N LYS A 18 -9.83 -17.87 4.44
CA LYS A 18 -9.76 -18.46 5.78
C LYS A 18 -10.51 -19.79 5.88
N SER A 19 -11.64 -19.93 5.19
CA SER A 19 -12.48 -21.13 5.30
C SER A 19 -12.04 -22.26 4.38
N GLN A 20 -11.72 -21.95 3.13
CA GLN A 20 -11.60 -22.93 2.04
C GLN A 20 -10.30 -22.76 1.22
N GLY A 21 -9.58 -21.65 1.42
CA GLY A 21 -8.51 -21.22 0.52
C GLY A 21 -9.05 -20.39 -0.65
N LEU A 22 -8.14 -19.83 -1.46
CA LEU A 22 -8.47 -19.06 -2.66
C LEU A 22 -7.92 -19.78 -3.88
N THR A 23 -8.69 -19.79 -4.97
CA THR A 23 -8.16 -20.24 -6.27
C THR A 23 -7.10 -19.24 -6.78
N PRO A 24 -6.23 -19.63 -7.73
CA PRO A 24 -5.23 -18.74 -8.30
C PRO A 24 -5.84 -17.44 -8.85
N GLU A 25 -6.99 -17.52 -9.49
CA GLU A 25 -7.71 -16.38 -10.07
C GLU A 25 -8.19 -15.42 -8.97
N GLU A 26 -8.75 -15.98 -7.89
CA GLU A 26 -9.22 -15.19 -6.75
C GLU A 26 -8.08 -14.56 -5.96
N GLN A 27 -6.90 -15.21 -5.92
CA GLN A 27 -5.70 -14.61 -5.35
C GLN A 27 -5.25 -13.39 -6.15
N VAL A 28 -5.25 -13.49 -7.48
CA VAL A 28 -4.92 -12.36 -8.38
C VAL A 28 -5.93 -11.23 -8.20
N GLU A 29 -7.23 -11.56 -8.15
CA GLU A 29 -8.29 -10.59 -7.89
C GLU A 29 -8.08 -9.90 -6.53
N GLN A 30 -7.88 -10.67 -5.47
CA GLN A 30 -7.63 -10.15 -4.12
C GLN A 30 -6.43 -9.21 -4.12
N GLN A 31 -5.33 -9.60 -4.76
CA GLN A 31 -4.09 -8.81 -4.79
C GLN A 31 -4.28 -7.49 -5.54
N LYS A 32 -5.02 -7.50 -6.66
CA LYS A 32 -5.38 -6.29 -7.42
C LYS A 32 -6.23 -5.34 -6.58
N LEU A 33 -7.29 -5.86 -5.95
CA LEU A 33 -8.19 -5.06 -5.11
C LEU A 33 -7.45 -4.48 -3.90
N TYR A 34 -6.59 -5.26 -3.26
CA TYR A 34 -5.80 -4.82 -2.11
C TYR A 34 -4.82 -3.71 -2.48
N ARG A 35 -4.22 -3.76 -3.67
CA ARG A 35 -3.32 -2.72 -4.16
C ARG A 35 -4.06 -1.40 -4.38
N ILE A 36 -5.23 -1.44 -5.02
CA ILE A 36 -6.08 -0.26 -5.22
C ILE A 36 -6.50 0.35 -3.86
N TYR A 37 -6.88 -0.50 -2.91
CA TYR A 37 -7.21 -0.07 -1.55
C TYR A 37 -6.00 0.59 -0.85
N LEU A 38 -4.83 -0.05 -0.86
CA LEU A 38 -3.64 0.49 -0.20
C LEU A 38 -3.19 1.82 -0.81
N ASP A 39 -3.19 1.95 -2.13
CA ASP A 39 -2.74 3.19 -2.78
C ASP A 39 -3.67 4.36 -2.47
N SER A 40 -4.98 4.10 -2.41
CA SER A 40 -5.96 5.11 -2.04
C SER A 40 -5.92 5.47 -0.55
N VAL A 41 -5.71 4.49 0.35
CA VAL A 41 -5.50 4.75 1.78
C VAL A 41 -4.22 5.53 2.02
N ARG A 42 -3.11 5.16 1.37
CA ARG A 42 -1.84 5.90 1.46
C ARG A 42 -2.02 7.34 1.03
N THR A 43 -2.67 7.57 -0.11
CA THR A 43 -2.93 8.93 -0.61
C THR A 43 -3.74 9.74 0.39
N GLN A 44 -4.85 9.18 0.90
CA GLN A 44 -5.68 9.86 1.90
C GLN A 44 -4.91 10.16 3.19
N LEU A 45 -4.12 9.20 3.68
CA LEU A 45 -3.32 9.37 4.89
C LEU A 45 -2.25 10.45 4.69
N THR A 46 -1.52 10.45 3.58
CA THR A 46 -0.54 11.50 3.27
C THR A 46 -1.19 12.87 3.22
N THR A 47 -2.36 13.01 2.56
CA THR A 47 -3.10 14.27 2.53
C THR A 47 -3.52 14.73 3.94
N GLN A 48 -3.98 13.82 4.79
CA GLN A 48 -4.34 14.15 6.18
C GLN A 48 -3.12 14.56 7.02
N LEU A 49 -1.99 13.87 6.86
CA LEU A 49 -0.74 14.19 7.55
C LEU A 49 -0.18 15.54 7.10
N ASP A 50 -0.20 15.81 5.80
CA ASP A 50 0.21 17.11 5.24
C ASP A 50 -0.68 18.24 5.78
N ALA A 51 -2.00 18.03 5.85
CA ALA A 51 -2.93 18.99 6.43
C ALA A 51 -2.69 19.21 7.94
N ALA A 52 -2.25 18.18 8.66
CA ALA A 52 -1.85 18.26 10.06
C ALA A 52 -0.43 18.86 10.26
N GLY A 53 0.26 19.24 9.18
CA GLY A 53 1.63 19.79 9.23
C GLY A 53 2.72 18.75 9.45
N LEU A 54 2.39 17.45 9.41
CA LEU A 54 3.31 16.34 9.58
C LEU A 54 3.86 15.92 8.22
N LYS A 55 4.97 16.52 7.80
CA LYS A 55 5.69 16.10 6.59
C LYS A 55 6.58 14.89 6.90
N PRO A 56 6.65 13.88 6.02
CA PRO A 56 7.63 12.81 6.18
C PRO A 56 9.03 13.43 6.23
N LYS A 57 9.83 13.06 7.24
CA LYS A 57 11.23 13.47 7.30
C LYS A 57 11.93 12.83 6.11
N GLY A 58 12.21 13.63 5.08
CA GLY A 58 13.10 13.22 4.01
C GLY A 58 14.44 12.87 4.62
N HIS A 59 14.83 11.60 4.54
CA HIS A 59 16.18 11.22 4.88
C HIS A 59 17.12 11.84 3.85
N VAL A 60 17.91 12.82 4.28
CA VAL A 60 19.00 13.36 3.48
C VAL A 60 20.19 12.43 3.72
N CYS A 61 20.50 11.59 2.73
CA CYS A 61 21.75 10.82 2.75
C CYS A 61 22.92 11.81 2.65
N HIS A 62 23.75 11.88 3.67
CA HIS A 62 25.09 12.48 3.59
C HIS A 62 26.14 11.36 3.49
N ASP A 63 27.34 11.68 3.03
CA ASP A 63 28.46 10.75 2.79
C ASP A 63 28.89 9.90 4.01
N SER A 64 28.37 10.19 5.21
CA SER A 64 28.64 9.46 6.46
C SER A 64 27.43 8.70 7.04
N CYS A 65 26.38 8.48 6.27
CA CYS A 65 25.16 7.85 6.78
C CYS A 65 25.29 6.32 6.92
N GLY A 66 25.21 5.80 8.16
CA GLY A 66 25.33 4.38 8.50
C GLY A 66 24.07 3.52 8.27
N CYS A 67 23.22 3.86 7.30
CA CYS A 67 21.99 3.12 7.02
C CYS A 67 22.21 2.05 5.94
N GLN A 68 21.83 0.79 6.23
CA GLN A 68 22.06 -0.40 5.39
C GLN A 68 21.16 -0.49 4.12
N HIS A 69 20.67 0.62 3.59
CA HIS A 69 19.81 0.64 2.39
C HIS A 69 20.62 1.04 1.16
N HIS A 70 20.80 0.10 0.24
CA HIS A 70 21.50 0.28 -1.04
C HIS A 70 20.86 1.38 -1.90
N HIS A 71 21.66 2.37 -2.30
CA HIS A 71 21.30 3.36 -3.31
C HIS A 71 21.10 2.69 -4.68
N ARG A 72 19.87 2.66 -5.20
CA ARG A 72 19.66 2.66 -6.66
C ARG A 72 19.53 4.13 -7.07
N PRO A 73 20.50 4.71 -7.79
CA PRO A 73 20.24 5.98 -8.47
C PRO A 73 19.08 5.73 -9.43
N ASN A 74 18.07 6.59 -9.40
CA ASN A 74 17.05 6.62 -10.44
C ASN A 74 17.77 6.88 -11.76
N GLY A 75 17.93 5.82 -12.55
CA GLY A 75 18.25 5.91 -13.95
C GLY A 75 17.02 6.39 -14.72
N GLU A 76 17.30 7.30 -15.63
CA GLU A 76 16.52 7.76 -16.79
C GLU A 76 15.59 6.70 -17.41
#